data_AF-A0A0N4XQ65-F1
#
_entry.id   AF-A0A0N4XQ65-F1
#
_cell.length_a   1.000
_cell.length_b   1.000
_cell.length_c   1.000
_cell.angle_alpha   90.00
_cell.angle_beta   90.00
_cell.angle_gamma   90.00
#
_symmetry.space_group_name_H-M   'P 1'
#
loop_
_entity.id
_entity.type
_entity.pdbx_description
1 polymer ?
#
loop_
_entity_poly.entity_id
_entity_poly.type
_entity_poly.pdbx_seq_one_letter_code
_entity_poly.pdbx_strand_id
1 'polypeptide(L)' 'MDLDIVVRGHQVVEDGYEFFGRRGLVTVFSAPNYCGEFDNAGAVMNVDENLLCSFQGPIALLTTTPREPSQ' A
#
# COMPACT_ATOMS: atom_id res chain seq x y z
N MET A 1 -11.05 -19.73 8.21
CA MET A 1 -9.89 -19.38 7.38
C MET A 1 -8.94 -18.61 8.26
N ASP A 2 -7.67 -18.93 8.22
CA ASP A 2 -6.62 -18.26 9.00
C ASP A 2 -5.80 -17.45 7.99
N LEU A 3 -5.96 -16.12 8.01
CA LEU A 3 -5.39 -15.18 7.04
C LEU A 3 -4.74 -14.03 7.80
N ASP A 4 -3.50 -13.69 7.43
CA ASP A 4 -2.74 -12.63 8.10
C ASP A 4 -3.11 -11.22 7.60
N ILE A 5 -3.35 -11.09 6.29
CA ILE A 5 -3.65 -9.80 5.65
C ILE A 5 -4.57 -9.95 4.44
N VAL A 6 -5.47 -8.99 4.26
CA VAL A 6 -6.24 -8.81 3.02
C VAL A 6 -5.56 -7.75 2.16
N VAL A 7 -5.27 -8.09 0.89
CA VAL A 7 -4.73 -7.15 -0.09
C VAL A 7 -5.82 -6.83 -1.12
N ARG A 8 -6.11 -5.55 -1.34
CA ARG A 8 -7.12 -5.10 -2.33
C ARG A 8 -6.62 -3.89 -3.11
N GLY A 9 -7.27 -3.57 -4.23
CA GLY A 9 -7.14 -2.29 -4.92
C GLY A 9 -8.38 -1.43 -4.73
N HIS A 10 -8.96 -0.97 -5.84
CA HIS A 10 -10.29 -0.33 -5.94
C HIS A 10 -10.43 1.10 -5.38
N GLN A 11 -9.68 1.48 -4.35
CA GLN A 11 -9.72 2.82 -3.76
C GLN A 11 -8.41 3.57 -4.03
N VAL A 12 -8.50 4.80 -4.55
CA VAL A 12 -7.36 5.71 -4.71
C VAL A 12 -6.88 6.11 -3.31
N VAL A 13 -5.57 6.03 -3.07
CA VAL A 13 -4.92 6.42 -1.80
C VAL A 13 -3.67 7.25 -2.12
N GLU A 14 -3.34 8.22 -1.27
CA GLU A 14 -2.34 9.27 -1.55
C GLU A 14 -0.99 8.71 -1.98
N ASP A 15 -0.43 7.77 -1.22
CA ASP A 15 0.90 7.21 -1.48
C ASP A 15 0.89 5.98 -2.41
N GLY A 16 -0.26 5.65 -3.00
CA GLY A 16 -0.45 4.44 -3.79
C GLY A 16 -0.57 3.16 -2.96
N TYR A 17 -0.37 3.20 -1.64
CA TYR A 17 -0.77 2.14 -0.72
C TYR A 17 -1.19 2.70 0.65
N GLU A 18 -2.08 2.00 1.35
CA GLU A 18 -2.50 2.39 2.70
C GLU A 18 -2.94 1.17 3.51
N PHE A 19 -2.50 1.09 4.77
CA PHE A 19 -2.91 0.04 5.70
C PHE A 19 -4.14 0.48 6.50
N PHE A 20 -4.97 -0.51 6.83
CA PHE A 20 -6.17 -0.33 7.65
C PHE A 20 -6.26 -1.43 8.70
N GLY A 21 -7.08 -1.18 9.73
CA GLY A 21 -7.49 -2.23 10.68
C GLY A 21 -6.30 -2.92 11.37
N ARG A 22 -5.36 -2.14 11.92
CA ARG A 22 -4.11 -2.64 12.53
C ARG A 22 -3.28 -3.46 11.53
N ARG A 23 -3.23 -3.01 10.28
CA ARG A 23 -2.50 -3.61 9.17
C ARG A 23 -3.03 -4.98 8.70
N GLY A 24 -4.23 -5.38 9.13
CA GLY A 24 -4.90 -6.57 8.62
C GLY A 24 -5.50 -6.40 7.21
N LEU A 25 -5.52 -5.17 6.69
CA LEU A 25 -5.95 -4.85 5.33
C LEU A 25 -4.96 -3.84 4.74
N VAL A 26 -4.62 -4.02 3.47
CA VAL A 26 -3.89 -3.02 2.68
C VAL A 26 -4.61 -2.76 1.37
N THR A 27 -4.75 -1.48 1.03
CA THR A 27 -5.15 -1.05 -0.30
C THR A 27 -3.89 -0.73 -1.11
N VAL A 28 -3.81 -1.18 -2.36
CA VAL A 28 -2.74 -0.87 -3.31
C VAL A 28 -3.35 -0.27 -4.58
N PHE A 29 -2.84 0.88 -4.99
CA PHE A 29 -3.26 1.63 -6.16
C PHE A 29 -2.05 1.95 -7.04
N SER A 30 -2.08 1.50 -8.29
CA SER A 30 -0.90 1.53 -9.18
C SER A 30 -0.95 2.60 -10.26
N ALA A 31 -2.05 3.36 -10.37
CA ALA A 31 -2.17 4.44 -11.34
C ALA A 31 -1.85 5.79 -10.67
N PRO A 32 -0.64 6.34 -10.86
CA PRO A 32 -0.31 7.68 -10.37
C PRO A 32 -1.11 8.74 -11.12
N ASN A 33 -1.32 9.87 -10.47
CA ASN A 33 -2.13 10.97 -10.99
C ASN A 33 -3.48 10.48 -11.54
N TYR A 34 -4.25 9.72 -10.74
CA TYR A 34 -5.43 9.03 -11.24
C TYR A 34 -6.42 10.01 -11.88
N CYS A 35 -6.90 9.67 -13.09
CA CYS A 35 -7.73 10.53 -13.93
C CYS A 35 -7.17 11.95 -14.23
N GLY A 36 -5.93 12.26 -13.84
CA GLY A 36 -5.40 13.63 -13.89
C GLY A 36 -5.97 14.57 -12.82
N GLU A 37 -6.72 14.03 -11.85
CA GLU A 37 -7.45 14.81 -10.83
C GLU A 37 -6.90 14.60 -9.42
N PHE A 38 -6.32 13.44 -9.17
CA PHE A 38 -5.80 13.04 -7.86
C PHE A 38 -4.28 13.10 -7.91
N ASP A 39 -3.62 13.89 -7.06
CA ASP A 39 -2.14 13.97 -7.00
C ASP A 39 -1.52 12.75 -6.28
N ASN A 40 -2.12 11.57 -6.46
CA ASN A 40 -1.69 10.35 -5.79
C ASN A 40 -0.47 9.74 -6.49
N ALA A 41 0.37 9.09 -5.70
CA ALA A 41 1.40 8.18 -6.17
C ALA A 41 0.80 6.83 -6.62
N GLY A 42 1.57 6.08 -7.40
CA GLY A 42 1.33 4.67 -7.66
C GLY A 42 2.28 3.81 -6.85
N ALA A 43 1.81 2.64 -6.39
CA ALA A 43 2.64 1.66 -5.71
C ALA A 43 2.48 0.24 -6.28
N VAL A 44 3.52 -0.57 -6.08
CA VAL A 44 3.53 -2.02 -6.29
C VAL A 44 3.90 -2.69 -4.97
N MET A 45 3.17 -3.74 -4.58
CA MET A 45 3.49 -4.57 -3.41
C MET A 45 4.25 -5.82 -3.87
N ASN A 46 5.46 -6.00 -3.35
CA ASN A 46 6.28 -7.18 -3.57
C ASN A 46 6.17 -8.07 -2.33
N VAL A 47 5.88 -9.36 -2.55
CA VAL A 47 5.83 -10.40 -1.51
C VAL A 47 6.92 -11.41 -1.84
N ASP A 48 7.85 -11.63 -0.92
CA ASP A 48 8.95 -12.59 -1.11
C ASP A 48 8.60 -14.01 -0.61
N GLU A 49 9.56 -14.93 -0.72
CA GLU A 49 9.41 -16.33 -0.27
C GLU A 49 9.18 -16.49 1.24
N ASN A 50 9.54 -15.49 2.04
CA ASN A 50 9.32 -15.44 3.48
C ASN A 50 8.04 -14.67 3.84
N LEU A 51 7.21 -14.34 2.86
CA LEU A 51 6.00 -13.52 2.98
C LEU A 51 6.27 -12.09 3.49
N LEU A 52 7.51 -11.62 3.38
CA LEU A 52 7.84 -10.24 3.70
C LEU A 52 7.29 -9.33 2.60
N CYS A 53 6.49 -8.36 3.01
CA CYS A 53 5.85 -7.42 2.13
C CYS A 53 6.65 -6.11 2.05
N SER A 54 6.97 -5.67 0.83
CA SER A 54 7.64 -4.40 0.55
C SER A 54 6.91 -3.63 -0.54
N PHE A 55 7.10 -2.31 -0.61
CA PHE A 55 6.42 -1.45 -1.58
C PHE A 55 7.41 -0.68 -2.44
N GLN A 56 7.14 -0.63 -3.74
CA GLN A 56 7.87 0.17 -4.73
C GLN A 56 6.99 1.34 -5.18
N GLY A 57 7.52 2.57 -5.14
CA GLY A 57 6.82 3.82 -5.46
C GLY A 57 7.71 5.05 -5.28
N PRO A 58 7.20 6.29 -5.52
CA PRO A 58 7.99 7.52 -5.41
C PRO A 58 8.56 7.78 -3.99
N ILE A 59 7.87 7.29 -2.95
CA ILE A 59 8.32 7.32 -1.55
C ILE A 59 8.84 5.92 -1.14
N ALA A 60 9.61 5.28 -2.01
CA ALA A 60 10.31 4.01 -1.70
C ALA A 60 11.78 4.25 -1.36
N LEU A 61 12.06 5.02 -0.30
CA LEU A 61 13.28 4.79 0.46
C LEU A 61 12.98 3.68 1.47
N LEU A 62 13.05 2.43 0.99
CA LEU A 62 13.20 1.19 1.76
C LEU A 62 12.59 1.21 3.18
N THR A 63 11.28 1.40 3.32
CA THR A 63 10.65 1.21 4.63
C THR A 63 10.42 -0.28 4.87
N THR A 64 11.41 -0.95 5.44
CA THR A 64 11.15 -2.13 6.25
C THR A 64 10.48 -1.65 7.55
N THR A 65 9.14 -1.52 7.53
CA THR A 65 8.22 -1.17 8.67
C THR A 65 8.31 0.28 9.23
N PRO A 66 7.42 0.78 10.12
CA PRO A 66 5.96 1.03 10.06
C PRO A 66 5.56 2.55 10.19
N ARG A 67 4.33 2.95 9.80
CA ARG A 67 3.63 4.13 10.38
C ARG A 67 2.09 3.98 10.40
N GLU A 68 1.51 4.22 11.58
CA GLU A 68 0.18 4.73 11.97
C GLU A 68 0.55 5.72 13.10
N PRO A 69 0.11 7.01 13.18
CA PRO A 69 -1.25 7.54 13.02
C PRO A 69 -1.31 8.73 12.01
N SER A 70 -2.44 9.20 11.50
CA SER A 70 -3.66 9.65 12.19
C SER A 70 -4.95 9.31 11.45
N GLN A 71 -5.97 9.03 12.27
CA GLN A 71 -7.38 9.29 11.95
C GLN A 71 -7.57 10.64 11.27
#